data_AF-A0A060UX66-F1
#
_entry.id   AF-A0A060UX66-F1
#
_cell.length_a   1.000
_cell.length_b   1.000
_cell.length_c   1.000
_cell.angle_alpha   90.00
_cell.angle_beta   90.00
_cell.angle_gamma   90.00
#
_symmetry.space_group_name_H-M   'P 1'
#
loop_
_entity.id
_entity.type
_entity.pdbx_description
1 polymer ?
#
loop_
_entity_poly.entity_id
_entity_poly.type
_entity_poly.pdbx_seq_one_letter_code
_entity_poly.pdbx_strand_id
1 'polypeptide(L)'
;MNIQRIMMIVDASYHTRHTIERSLREIDRRALNAMVLVKRHGKALAGYGVVAQAFRERAANLKEAASHLQESIAPLIQAHMRILQHRSYADIFHRKVQEMYHYHITCPTFVRTEKAWEQAIIAEEAVALTILRQLIKSVEKLQEGIAEQEYVVIIGRIEAALSEGTGAPLMRVSRDMGMAVATVRDAIWKYHNQLEEILHESNIGI
;
A
#
# COMPACT_ATOMS: atom_id res chain seq x y z
N MET A 1 -15.92 -13.29 1.95
CA MET A 1 -15.17 -12.28 2.71
C MET A 1 -16.13 -11.28 3.36
N ASN A 2 -15.89 -10.86 4.61
CA ASN A 2 -16.77 -9.94 5.37
C ASN A 2 -16.46 -8.48 4.97
N ILE A 3 -17.49 -7.65 4.76
CA ILE A 3 -17.37 -6.21 4.43
C ILE A 3 -16.46 -5.45 5.39
N GLN A 4 -16.40 -5.89 6.66
CA GLN A 4 -15.51 -5.35 7.68
C GLN A 4 -14.03 -5.46 7.27
N ARG A 5 -13.61 -6.57 6.63
CA ARG A 5 -12.23 -6.74 6.18
C ARG A 5 -11.87 -5.81 5.04
N ILE A 6 -12.81 -5.57 4.11
CA ILE A 6 -12.59 -4.57 3.05
C ILE A 6 -12.44 -3.18 3.64
N MET A 7 -13.30 -2.79 4.58
CA MET A 7 -13.15 -1.50 5.26
C MET A 7 -11.80 -1.38 5.98
N MET A 8 -11.33 -2.45 6.62
CA MET A 8 -9.99 -2.47 7.22
C MET A 8 -8.86 -2.25 6.20
N ILE A 9 -8.93 -2.83 4.98
CA ILE A 9 -7.94 -2.57 3.92
C ILE A 9 -7.96 -1.10 3.51
N VAL A 10 -9.17 -0.54 3.34
CA VAL A 10 -9.35 0.85 2.94
C VAL A 10 -8.72 1.77 3.99
N ASP A 11 -9.08 1.59 5.25
CA ASP A 11 -8.53 2.37 6.36
C ASP A 11 -7.00 2.21 6.46
N ALA A 12 -6.51 0.97 6.34
CA ALA A 12 -5.08 0.67 6.36
C ALA A 12 -4.33 1.38 5.23
N SER A 13 -4.89 1.42 4.02
CA SER A 13 -4.27 2.13 2.91
C SER A 13 -4.27 3.64 3.10
N TYR A 14 -5.40 4.21 3.53
CA TYR A 14 -5.48 5.64 3.82
C TYR A 14 -4.43 6.03 4.87
N HIS A 15 -4.33 5.24 5.94
CA HIS A 15 -3.35 5.45 7.00
C HIS A 15 -1.92 5.31 6.48
N THR A 16 -1.64 4.29 5.67
CA THR A 16 -0.33 4.02 5.08
C THR A 16 0.09 5.16 4.15
N ARG A 17 -0.77 5.58 3.22
CA ARG A 17 -0.50 6.73 2.35
C ARG A 17 -0.24 7.99 3.15
N HIS A 18 -1.07 8.30 4.14
CA HIS A 18 -0.89 9.51 4.94
C HIS A 18 0.45 9.49 5.70
N THR A 19 0.82 8.33 6.24
CA THR A 19 2.11 8.12 6.92
C THR A 19 3.27 8.30 5.94
N ILE A 20 3.19 7.70 4.76
CA ILE A 20 4.19 7.85 3.70
C ILE A 20 4.34 9.32 3.31
N GLU A 21 3.24 10.00 2.97
CA GLU A 21 3.27 11.41 2.54
C GLU A 21 3.86 12.32 3.61
N ARG A 22 3.47 12.13 4.88
CA ARG A 22 3.97 12.93 5.99
C ARG A 22 5.48 12.72 6.17
N SER A 23 5.93 11.47 6.23
CA SER A 23 7.34 11.16 6.43
C SER A 23 8.20 11.57 5.24
N LEU A 24 7.72 11.44 4.00
CA LEU A 24 8.43 11.91 2.81
C LEU A 24 8.56 13.44 2.77
N ARG A 25 7.54 14.18 3.22
CA ARG A 25 7.64 15.64 3.41
C ARG A 25 8.68 16.00 4.48
N GLU A 26 8.76 15.24 5.57
CA GLU A 26 9.79 15.45 6.58
C GLU A 26 11.20 15.16 6.04
N ILE A 27 11.36 14.11 5.24
CA ILE A 27 12.64 13.78 4.56
C ILE A 27 13.05 14.93 3.63
N ASP A 28 12.15 15.42 2.78
CA ASP A 28 12.44 16.54 1.87
C ASP A 28 12.83 17.81 2.64
N ARG A 29 12.08 18.17 3.70
CA ARG A 29 12.41 19.32 4.55
C ARG A 29 13.81 19.19 5.18
N ARG A 30 14.15 18.00 5.68
CA ARG A 30 15.46 17.73 6.29
C ARG A 30 16.59 17.75 5.26
N ALA A 31 16.34 17.22 4.06
CA ALA A 31 17.30 17.24 2.97
C ALA A 31 17.57 18.68 2.50
N LEU A 32 16.54 19.51 2.40
CA LEU A 32 16.69 20.94 2.11
C LEU A 32 17.56 21.64 3.17
N ASN A 33 17.30 21.38 4.46
CA ASN A 33 18.11 21.93 5.55
C ASN A 33 19.58 21.50 5.45
N ALA A 34 19.84 20.23 5.11
CA ALA A 34 21.21 19.77 4.86
C ALA A 34 21.84 20.49 3.66
N MET A 35 21.12 20.69 2.56
CA MET A 35 21.65 21.43 1.40
C MET A 35 22.02 22.88 1.77
N VAL A 36 21.27 23.53 2.67
CA VAL A 36 21.61 24.86 3.18
C VAL A 36 22.90 24.83 4.00
N LEU A 37 23.08 23.81 4.86
CA LEU A 37 24.33 23.62 5.61
C LEU A 37 25.51 23.39 4.67
N VAL A 38 25.34 22.54 3.66
CA VAL A 38 26.37 22.29 2.62
C VAL A 38 26.75 23.59 1.91
N LYS A 39 25.77 24.41 1.51
CA LYS A 39 26.04 25.72 0.88
C LYS A 39 26.81 26.68 1.80
N ARG A 40 26.58 26.63 3.11
CA ARG A 40 27.28 27.50 4.09
C ARG A 40 28.71 27.08 4.35
N HIS A 41 29.00 25.77 4.36
CA HIS A 41 30.34 25.23 4.65
C HIS A 41 31.16 24.91 3.38
N GLY A 42 30.55 25.05 2.20
CA GLY A 42 31.24 24.96 0.91
C GLY A 42 31.82 23.58 0.63
N LYS A 43 33.07 23.53 0.16
CA LYS A 43 33.73 22.29 -0.28
C LYS A 43 33.85 21.23 0.81
N ALA A 44 33.87 21.63 2.08
CA ALA A 44 34.03 20.71 3.21
C ALA A 44 32.87 19.69 3.33
N LEU A 45 31.68 20.03 2.81
CA LEU A 45 30.48 19.17 2.90
C LEU A 45 29.92 18.79 1.52
N ALA A 46 30.73 18.91 0.47
CA ALA A 46 30.27 18.71 -0.92
C ALA A 46 29.73 17.29 -1.16
N GLY A 47 30.35 16.26 -0.59
CA GLY A 47 29.89 14.88 -0.69
C GLY A 47 28.51 14.68 -0.05
N TYR A 48 28.24 15.32 1.09
CA TYR A 48 26.91 15.28 1.70
C TYR A 48 25.86 16.01 0.84
N GLY A 49 26.26 16.99 0.04
CA GLY A 49 25.38 17.65 -0.94
C GLY A 49 24.78 16.66 -1.94
N VAL A 50 25.58 15.72 -2.44
CA VAL A 50 25.13 14.65 -3.34
C VAL A 50 24.14 13.73 -2.63
N VAL A 51 24.42 13.35 -1.39
CA VAL A 51 23.52 12.54 -0.56
C VAL A 51 22.18 13.26 -0.34
N ALA A 52 22.21 14.54 0.03
CA ALA A 52 21.01 15.33 0.26
C ALA A 52 20.14 15.46 -1.00
N GLN A 53 20.76 15.56 -2.18
CA GLN A 53 20.02 15.53 -3.45
C GLN A 53 19.40 14.15 -3.72
N ALA A 54 20.17 13.07 -3.55
CA ALA A 54 19.68 11.70 -3.72
C ALA A 54 18.48 11.39 -2.82
N PHE A 55 18.49 11.89 -1.58
CA PHE A 55 17.36 11.78 -0.66
C PHE A 55 16.07 12.37 -1.22
N ARG A 56 16.15 13.54 -1.87
CA ARG A 56 14.99 14.25 -2.41
C ARG A 56 14.46 13.58 -3.65
N GLU A 57 15.34 13.17 -4.56
CA GLU A 57 14.96 12.45 -5.78
C GLU A 57 14.25 11.14 -5.44
N ARG A 58 14.82 10.33 -4.55
CA ARG A 58 14.20 9.08 -4.10
C ARG A 58 12.91 9.29 -3.31
N ALA A 59 12.85 10.33 -2.47
CA ALA A 59 11.61 10.68 -1.78
C ALA A 59 10.50 11.10 -2.73
N ALA A 60 10.83 11.79 -3.83
CA ALA A 60 9.87 12.14 -4.88
C ALA A 60 9.35 10.90 -5.60
N ASN A 61 10.24 9.98 -5.99
CA ASN A 61 9.86 8.71 -6.63
C ASN A 61 8.95 7.85 -5.72
N LEU A 62 9.29 7.76 -4.44
CA LEU A 62 8.46 7.05 -3.44
C LEU A 62 7.08 7.69 -3.29
N LYS A 63 7.00 9.03 -3.33
CA LYS A 63 5.74 9.76 -3.24
C LYS A 63 4.85 9.49 -4.45
N GLU A 64 5.43 9.52 -5.65
CA GLU A 64 4.73 9.21 -6.89
C GLU A 64 4.20 7.77 -6.86
N ALA A 65 5.05 6.80 -6.53
CA ALA A 65 4.65 5.40 -6.41
C ALA A 65 3.54 5.19 -5.35
N ALA A 66 3.61 5.90 -4.21
CA ALA A 66 2.59 5.82 -3.17
C ALA A 66 1.25 6.44 -3.58
N SER A 67 1.23 7.40 -4.50
CA SER A 67 0.00 8.02 -4.99
C SER A 67 -0.89 7.04 -5.75
N HIS A 68 -0.29 6.08 -6.47
CA HIS A 68 -0.99 5.03 -7.21
C HIS A 68 -1.60 3.93 -6.33
N LEU A 69 -1.25 3.85 -5.04
CA LEU A 69 -1.85 2.87 -4.12
C LEU A 69 -3.36 3.09 -3.96
N GLN A 70 -3.83 4.34 -3.92
CA GLN A 70 -5.26 4.63 -3.76
C GLN A 70 -6.07 4.29 -5.01
N GLU A 71 -5.50 4.56 -6.19
CA GLU A 71 -6.10 4.19 -7.47
C GLU A 71 -6.34 2.68 -7.57
N SER A 72 -5.48 1.89 -6.93
CA SER A 72 -5.56 0.43 -6.93
C SER A 72 -6.60 -0.15 -5.98
N ILE A 73 -7.10 0.63 -5.01
CA ILE A 73 -8.06 0.15 -3.98
C ILE A 73 -9.50 0.36 -4.36
N ALA A 74 -9.82 1.47 -5.04
CA ALA A 74 -11.18 1.72 -5.48
C ALA A 74 -11.75 0.55 -6.32
N PRO A 75 -11.00 -0.03 -7.28
CA PRO A 75 -11.43 -1.23 -7.99
C PRO A 75 -11.68 -2.44 -7.08
N LEU A 76 -10.84 -2.63 -6.04
CA LEU A 76 -10.98 -3.73 -5.09
C LEU A 76 -12.28 -3.61 -4.28
N ILE A 77 -12.60 -2.40 -3.80
CA ILE A 77 -13.85 -2.09 -3.10
C ILE A 77 -15.03 -2.36 -4.03
N GLN A 78 -14.98 -1.87 -5.27
CA GLN A 78 -16.07 -2.03 -6.23
C GLN A 78 -16.35 -3.51 -6.53
N ALA A 79 -15.31 -4.30 -6.79
CA ALA A 79 -15.45 -5.75 -7.00
C ALA A 79 -16.11 -6.42 -5.79
N HIS A 80 -15.71 -6.07 -4.57
CA HIS A 80 -16.30 -6.63 -3.36
C HIS A 80 -17.75 -6.21 -3.12
N MET A 81 -18.10 -4.96 -3.43
CA MET A 81 -19.49 -4.49 -3.36
C MET A 81 -20.38 -5.26 -4.34
N ARG A 82 -19.88 -5.56 -5.55
CA ARG A 82 -20.59 -6.40 -6.53
C ARG A 82 -20.75 -7.83 -6.04
N ILE A 83 -19.70 -8.42 -5.47
CA ILE A 83 -19.78 -9.77 -4.86
C ILE A 83 -20.87 -9.81 -3.78
N LEU A 84 -20.90 -8.83 -2.88
CA LEU A 84 -21.92 -8.76 -1.83
C LEU A 84 -23.34 -8.60 -2.40
N GLN A 85 -23.48 -7.76 -3.42
CA GLN A 85 -24.75 -7.59 -4.12
C GLN A 85 -25.21 -8.89 -4.79
N HIS A 86 -24.33 -9.57 -5.52
CA HIS A 86 -24.64 -10.83 -6.18
C HIS A 86 -24.98 -11.94 -5.18
N ARG A 87 -24.27 -12.03 -4.05
CA ARG A 87 -24.59 -12.97 -2.96
C ARG A 87 -25.98 -12.71 -2.39
N SER A 88 -26.32 -11.44 -2.13
CA SER A 88 -27.67 -11.06 -1.67
C SER A 88 -28.76 -11.50 -2.66
N TYR A 89 -28.54 -11.33 -3.97
CA TYR A 89 -29.47 -11.83 -4.98
C TYR A 89 -29.53 -13.36 -5.01
N ALA A 90 -28.39 -14.04 -4.99
CA ALA A 90 -28.32 -15.50 -4.94
C ALA A 90 -29.13 -16.05 -3.74
N ASP A 91 -29.00 -15.46 -2.56
CA ASP A 91 -29.74 -15.86 -1.35
C ASP A 91 -31.26 -15.66 -1.47
N ILE A 92 -31.71 -14.62 -2.20
CA ILE A 92 -33.14 -14.41 -2.48
C ILE A 92 -33.66 -15.51 -3.42
N PHE A 93 -32.93 -15.80 -4.50
CA PHE A 93 -33.30 -16.85 -5.44
C PHE A 93 -33.26 -18.23 -4.79
N HIS A 94 -32.24 -18.53 -4.00
CA HIS A 94 -32.09 -19.78 -3.25
C HIS A 94 -33.30 -20.02 -2.32
N ARG A 95 -33.66 -19.01 -1.50
CA ARG A 95 -34.83 -19.11 -0.62
C ARG A 95 -36.12 -19.34 -1.40
N LYS A 96 -36.30 -18.66 -2.54
CA LYS A 96 -37.48 -18.85 -3.39
C LYS A 96 -37.51 -20.24 -4.04
N VAL A 97 -36.38 -20.76 -4.49
CA VAL A 97 -36.26 -22.12 -5.01
C VAL A 97 -36.64 -23.14 -3.92
N GLN A 98 -36.15 -22.98 -2.69
CA GLN A 98 -36.50 -23.85 -1.55
C GLN A 98 -38.00 -23.80 -1.21
N GLU A 99 -38.61 -22.61 -1.17
CA GLU A 99 -40.06 -22.45 -1.00
C GLU A 99 -40.84 -23.17 -2.10
N MET A 100 -40.42 -23.02 -3.36
CA MET A 100 -41.08 -23.66 -4.50
C MET A 100 -40.98 -25.18 -4.45
N TYR A 101 -39.84 -25.73 -4.03
CA TYR A 101 -39.68 -27.16 -3.79
C TYR A 101 -40.64 -27.67 -2.71
N HIS A 102 -40.82 -26.92 -1.61
CA HIS A 102 -41.76 -27.28 -0.55
C HIS A 102 -43.21 -27.39 -1.07
N TYR A 103 -43.61 -26.47 -1.95
CA TYR A 103 -44.94 -26.48 -2.59
C TYR A 103 -45.03 -27.33 -3.86
N HIS A 104 -44.00 -28.11 -4.20
CA HIS A 104 -43.93 -28.96 -5.40
C HIS A 104 -44.08 -28.20 -6.73
N ILE A 105 -43.68 -26.92 -6.74
CA ILE A 105 -43.71 -26.06 -7.93
C ILE A 105 -42.34 -26.09 -8.60
N THR A 106 -42.25 -26.54 -9.85
CA THR A 106 -41.00 -26.51 -10.61
C THR A 106 -40.96 -25.32 -11.57
N CYS A 107 -40.00 -24.41 -11.38
CA CYS A 107 -39.70 -23.36 -12.36
C CYS A 107 -38.22 -23.41 -12.77
N PRO A 108 -37.91 -23.96 -13.97
CA PRO A 108 -36.53 -24.09 -14.46
C PRO A 108 -35.80 -22.76 -14.59
N THR A 109 -36.51 -21.65 -14.82
CA THR A 109 -35.92 -20.31 -14.94
C THR A 109 -35.29 -19.86 -13.62
N PHE A 110 -35.94 -20.10 -12.47
CA PHE A 110 -35.41 -19.74 -11.16
C PHE A 110 -34.10 -20.50 -10.84
N VAL A 111 -34.07 -21.80 -11.10
CA VAL A 111 -32.87 -22.64 -10.91
C VAL A 111 -31.73 -22.21 -11.84
N ARG A 112 -32.03 -21.81 -13.08
CA ARG A 112 -31.03 -21.26 -14.01
C ARG A 112 -30.48 -19.92 -13.53
N THR A 113 -31.35 -19.04 -13.02
CA THR A 113 -30.94 -17.73 -12.51
C THR A 113 -30.10 -17.84 -11.24
N GLU A 114 -30.42 -18.77 -10.34
CA GLU A 114 -29.58 -19.10 -9.17
C GLU A 114 -28.15 -19.48 -9.59
N LYS A 115 -28.02 -20.44 -10.52
CA LYS A 115 -26.72 -20.85 -11.07
C LYS A 115 -25.98 -19.72 -11.79
N ALA A 116 -26.71 -18.83 -12.48
CA ALA A 116 -26.10 -17.68 -13.14
C ALA A 116 -25.50 -16.70 -12.12
N TRP A 117 -26.15 -16.49 -10.97
CA TRP A 117 -25.60 -15.67 -9.89
C TRP A 117 -24.37 -16.31 -9.24
N GLU A 118 -24.37 -17.63 -9.02
CA GLU A 118 -23.18 -18.35 -8.54
C GLU A 118 -21.98 -18.15 -9.47
N GLN A 119 -22.19 -18.28 -10.79
CA GLN A 119 -21.14 -18.05 -11.79
C GLN A 119 -20.65 -16.59 -11.79
N ALA A 120 -21.56 -15.62 -11.64
CA ALA A 120 -21.21 -14.21 -11.56
C ALA A 120 -20.41 -13.88 -10.29
N ILE A 121 -20.69 -14.53 -9.17
CA ILE A 121 -19.92 -14.41 -7.93
C ILE A 121 -18.49 -14.91 -8.15
N ILE A 122 -18.32 -16.12 -8.71
CA ILE A 122 -16.99 -16.70 -8.99
C ILE A 122 -16.17 -15.79 -9.92
N ALA A 123 -16.80 -15.25 -10.96
CA ALA A 123 -16.13 -14.34 -11.89
C ALA A 123 -15.65 -13.06 -11.20
N GLU A 124 -16.49 -12.43 -10.38
CA GLU A 124 -16.12 -11.21 -9.63
C GLU A 124 -15.07 -11.51 -8.55
N GLU A 125 -15.08 -12.69 -7.93
CA GLU A 125 -14.04 -13.13 -6.99
C GLU A 125 -12.68 -13.29 -7.68
N ALA A 126 -12.65 -13.85 -8.90
CA ALA A 126 -11.42 -13.95 -9.68
C ALA A 126 -10.86 -12.57 -10.07
N VAL A 127 -11.74 -11.62 -10.42
CA VAL A 127 -11.34 -10.22 -10.67
C VAL A 127 -10.78 -9.58 -9.41
N ALA A 128 -11.46 -9.72 -8.28
CA ALA A 128 -11.02 -9.19 -6.99
C ALA A 128 -9.64 -9.74 -6.57
N LEU A 129 -9.41 -11.05 -6.74
CA LEU A 129 -8.11 -11.69 -6.50
C LEU A 129 -7.01 -11.12 -7.40
N THR A 130 -7.32 -10.87 -8.68
CA THR A 130 -6.37 -10.28 -9.62
C THR A 130 -5.97 -8.86 -9.19
N ILE A 131 -6.95 -8.04 -8.78
CA ILE A 131 -6.70 -6.69 -8.26
C ILE A 131 -5.86 -6.74 -6.98
N LEU A 132 -6.18 -7.65 -6.04
CA LEU A 132 -5.43 -7.81 -4.80
C LEU A 132 -3.97 -8.18 -5.04
N ARG A 133 -3.69 -9.11 -5.96
CA ARG A 133 -2.32 -9.48 -6.34
C ARG A 133 -1.57 -8.31 -6.96
N GLN A 134 -2.23 -7.52 -7.80
CA GLN A 134 -1.62 -6.34 -8.39
C GLN A 134 -1.30 -5.27 -7.33
N LEU A 135 -2.17 -5.11 -6.32
CA LEU A 135 -1.96 -4.20 -5.21
C LEU A 135 -0.76 -4.64 -4.35
N ILE A 136 -0.65 -5.93 -4.02
CA ILE A 136 0.51 -6.48 -3.31
C ILE A 136 1.81 -6.17 -4.07
N LYS A 137 1.83 -6.46 -5.38
CA LYS A 137 2.99 -6.15 -6.23
C LYS A 137 3.36 -4.66 -6.26
N SER A 138 2.38 -3.77 -6.21
CA SER A 138 2.64 -2.33 -6.09
C SER A 138 3.25 -1.97 -4.73
N VAL A 139 2.85 -2.64 -3.66
CA VAL A 139 3.42 -2.46 -2.32
C VAL A 139 4.84 -3.03 -2.24
N GLU A 140 5.13 -4.17 -2.88
CA GLU A 140 6.50 -4.71 -2.99
C GLU A 140 7.46 -3.71 -3.66
N LYS A 141 7.04 -3.05 -4.75
CA LYS A 141 7.85 -1.99 -5.38
C LYS A 141 8.14 -0.82 -4.44
N LEU A 142 7.22 -0.49 -3.53
CA LEU A 142 7.46 0.51 -2.50
C LEU A 142 8.45 0.02 -1.44
N GLN A 143 8.45 -1.28 -1.13
CA GLN A 143 9.45 -1.90 -0.25
C GLN A 143 10.85 -1.85 -0.89
N GLU A 144 10.97 -2.07 -2.19
CA GLU A 144 12.23 -1.89 -2.92
C GLU A 144 12.71 -0.43 -2.84
N GLY A 145 11.81 0.53 -3.15
CA GLY A 145 12.14 1.95 -3.09
C GLY A 145 12.53 2.45 -1.69
N ILE A 146 11.95 1.89 -0.62
CA ILE A 146 12.34 2.27 0.74
C ILE A 146 13.68 1.67 1.15
N ALA A 147 14.00 0.45 0.70
CA ALA A 147 15.33 -0.14 0.92
C ALA A 147 16.43 0.68 0.24
N GLU A 148 16.16 1.19 -0.96
CA GLU A 148 17.03 2.17 -1.61
C GLU A 148 17.21 3.43 -0.76
N GLN A 149 16.13 3.95 -0.16
CA GLN A 149 16.23 5.13 0.69
C GLN A 149 17.03 4.88 1.98
N GLU A 150 16.91 3.68 2.58
CA GLU A 150 17.73 3.25 3.72
C GLU A 150 19.22 3.24 3.37
N TYR A 151 19.58 2.81 2.16
CA TYR A 151 20.96 2.86 1.70
C TYR A 151 21.50 4.31 1.64
N VAL A 152 20.70 5.27 1.18
CA VAL A 152 21.11 6.70 1.19
C VAL A 152 21.30 7.22 2.61
N VAL A 153 20.51 6.75 3.59
CA VAL A 153 20.71 7.06 5.01
C VAL A 153 22.07 6.58 5.50
N ILE A 154 22.47 5.38 5.12
CA ILE A 154 23.78 4.82 5.51
C ILE A 154 24.89 5.67 4.91
N ILE A 155 24.83 5.99 3.61
CA ILE A 155 25.82 6.87 2.95
C ILE A 155 25.88 8.23 3.64
N GLY A 156 24.73 8.84 3.93
CA GLY A 156 24.68 10.13 4.61
C GLY A 156 25.36 10.11 5.97
N ARG A 157 25.14 9.05 6.77
CA ARG A 157 25.82 8.90 8.06
C ARG A 157 27.34 8.75 7.89
N ILE A 158 27.79 7.99 6.90
CA ILE A 158 29.22 7.84 6.62
C ILE A 158 29.83 9.19 6.24
N GLU A 159 29.20 9.90 5.31
CA GLU A 159 29.69 11.18 4.81
C GLU A 159 29.71 12.27 5.90
N ALA A 160 28.68 12.30 6.75
CA ALA A 160 28.63 13.18 7.90
C ALA A 160 29.70 12.84 8.95
N ALA A 161 30.05 11.56 9.12
CA ALA A 161 31.12 11.15 10.02
C ALA A 161 32.52 11.49 9.49
N LEU A 162 32.70 11.44 8.16
CA LEU A 162 33.95 11.83 7.48
C LEU A 162 34.17 13.35 7.44
N SER A 163 33.12 14.13 7.64
CA SER A 163 33.17 15.60 7.66
C SER A 163 33.73 16.13 8.99
N GLU A 164 35.06 16.14 9.14
CA GLU A 164 35.76 16.58 10.35
C GLU A 164 35.33 17.98 10.81
N GLY A 165 34.97 18.12 12.10
CA GLY A 165 34.60 19.39 12.75
C GLY A 165 33.25 20.01 12.35
N THR A 166 32.70 19.68 11.18
CA THR A 166 31.46 20.27 10.63
C THR A 166 30.32 19.27 10.42
N GLY A 167 30.57 17.98 10.64
CA GLY A 167 29.62 16.89 10.42
C GLY A 167 28.56 16.67 11.50
N ALA A 168 28.71 17.22 12.71
CA ALA A 168 27.77 16.97 13.81
C ALA A 168 26.31 17.39 13.53
N PRO A 169 26.03 18.55 12.87
CA PRO A 169 24.69 18.87 12.40
C PRO A 169 24.16 17.90 11.33
N LEU A 170 25.03 17.43 10.43
CA LEU A 170 24.65 16.48 9.37
C LEU A 170 24.35 15.09 9.94
N MET A 171 25.12 14.63 10.94
CA MET A 171 24.85 13.38 11.66
C MET A 171 23.45 13.38 12.29
N ARG A 172 23.02 14.52 12.86
CA ARG A 172 21.64 14.68 13.35
C ARG A 172 20.63 14.60 12.20
N VAL A 173 20.88 15.27 11.08
CA VAL A 173 20.00 15.19 9.89
C VAL A 173 19.89 13.75 9.38
N SER A 174 21.00 13.02 9.22
CA SER A 174 20.98 11.62 8.76
C SER A 174 20.29 10.69 9.76
N ARG A 175 20.44 10.93 11.07
CA ARG A 175 19.72 10.18 12.10
C ARG A 175 18.21 10.39 11.95
N ASP A 176 17.78 11.65 11.88
CA ASP A 176 16.36 11.99 11.77
C ASP A 176 15.75 11.49 10.46
N MET A 177 16.49 11.58 9.34
CA MET A 177 16.09 10.96 8.08
C MET A 177 15.91 9.45 8.24
N GLY A 178 16.85 8.76 8.89
CA GLY A 178 16.74 7.33 9.18
C GLY A 178 15.49 6.97 9.97
N MET A 179 15.07 7.79 10.94
CA MET A 179 13.83 7.54 11.68
C MET A 179 12.58 7.70 10.80
N ALA A 180 12.56 8.73 9.93
CA ALA A 180 11.45 8.91 9.00
C ALA A 180 11.37 7.77 7.97
N VAL A 181 12.51 7.34 7.44
CA VAL A 181 12.61 6.19 6.53
C VAL A 181 12.12 4.91 7.20
N ALA A 182 12.55 4.64 8.44
CA ALA A 182 12.07 3.49 9.21
C ALA A 182 10.55 3.54 9.44
N THR A 183 10.00 4.72 9.73
CA THR A 183 8.54 4.90 9.88
C THR A 183 7.79 4.54 8.60
N VAL A 184 8.32 4.94 7.44
CA VAL A 184 7.75 4.59 6.13
C VAL A 184 7.84 3.10 5.88
N ARG A 185 9.01 2.48 6.12
CA ARG A 185 9.21 1.04 5.97
C ARG A 185 8.22 0.25 6.82
N ASP A 186 8.08 0.59 8.09
CA ASP A 186 7.20 -0.13 9.02
C ASP A 186 5.73 0.00 8.60
N ALA A 187 5.31 1.16 8.09
CA ALA A 187 3.98 1.36 7.54
C ALA A 187 3.72 0.50 6.29
N ILE A 188 4.67 0.48 5.34
CA ILE A 188 4.58 -0.33 4.11
C ILE A 188 4.56 -1.82 4.47
N TRP A 189 5.41 -2.27 5.40
CA TRP A 189 5.50 -3.67 5.79
C TRP A 189 4.22 -4.15 6.51
N LYS A 190 3.69 -3.33 7.42
CA LYS A 190 2.41 -3.62 8.07
C LYS A 190 1.28 -3.74 7.05
N TYR A 191 1.23 -2.83 6.09
CA TYR A 191 0.20 -2.85 5.05
C TYR A 191 0.34 -4.07 4.13
N HIS A 192 1.56 -4.43 3.73
CA HIS A 192 1.84 -5.64 2.97
C HIS A 192 1.29 -6.89 3.66
N ASN A 193 1.63 -7.09 4.94
CA ASN A 193 1.19 -8.25 5.69
C ASN A 193 -0.35 -8.33 5.79
N GLN A 194 -1.03 -7.19 5.94
CA GLN A 194 -2.49 -7.15 5.95
C GLN A 194 -3.09 -7.57 4.60
N LEU A 195 -2.48 -7.19 3.48
CA LEU A 195 -2.91 -7.62 2.15
C LEU A 195 -2.65 -9.10 1.93
N GLU A 196 -1.49 -9.62 2.36
CA GLU A 196 -1.16 -11.03 2.26
C GLU A 196 -2.09 -11.91 3.10
N GLU A 197 -2.39 -11.52 4.34
CA GLU A 197 -3.33 -12.25 5.19
C GLU A 197 -4.68 -12.43 4.46
N ILE A 198 -5.16 -11.37 3.82
CA ILE A 198 -6.43 -11.39 3.07
C ILE A 198 -6.32 -12.25 1.82
N LEU A 199 -5.17 -12.24 1.14
CA LEU A 199 -4.93 -13.12 0.00
C LEU A 199 -4.94 -14.60 0.42
N HIS A 200 -4.29 -14.94 1.54
CA HIS A 200 -4.27 -16.30 2.08
C HIS A 200 -5.67 -16.76 2.45
N GLU A 201 -6.44 -15.92 3.13
CA GLU A 201 -7.82 -16.23 3.49
C GLU A 201 -8.74 -16.37 2.28
N SER A 202 -8.52 -15.56 1.24
CA SER A 202 -9.27 -15.65 -0.02
C SER A 202 -8.93 -16.90 -0.82
N ASN A 203 -7.71 -17.43 -0.68
CA ASN A 203 -7.30 -18.71 -1.27
C ASN A 203 -7.78 -19.93 -0.45
N ILE A 204 -7.90 -19.80 0.88
CA ILE A 204 -8.40 -20.86 1.79
C ILE A 204 -9.94 -20.91 1.79
N GLY A 205 -10.61 -19.82 1.40
CA GLY A 205 -12.07 -19.70 1.32
C GLY A 205 -12.72 -20.20 0.01
N ILE A 206 -12.01 -21.02 -0.77
CA ILE A 206 -12.55 -21.81 -1.90
C ILE A 206 -12.91 -23.20 -1.40
#